data_AF-A0A942XUD2-F1
#
_entry.id   AF-A0A942XUD2-F1
#
_cell.length_a   1.000
_cell.length_b   1.000
_cell.length_c   1.000
_cell.angle_alpha   90.00
_cell.angle_beta   90.00
_cell.angle_gamma   90.00
#
_symmetry.space_group_name_H-M   'P 1'
#
loop_
_entity.id
_entity.type
_entity.pdbx_description
1 polymer ?
#
loop_
_entity_poly.entity_id
_entity_poly.type
_entity_poly.pdbx_seq_one_letter_code
_entity_poly.pdbx_strand_id
1 'polypeptide(L)'
;MRNLFCRFAANLYLYSMMLRLTTLLFAGLLAACNHSGRWISESEGGPASLAERGDTLEIVAPEGLTLWYPEPLSGDYRIRYDATVVIGSGAHDRLADLNCFWAASDPQHPDDFFARSAWRAGTFARYNSLNLFYVGYGGNDNTTTRFRKYHGRRFGAPADEVKPLLGQYTDTAHLLRPNRPLRIEITVAGGRTTYAADGEVLFSRELAPGEGDGYFGLRLLANHTLIANFGIERL
;
A
#
# COMPACT_ATOMS: atom_id res chain seq x y z
N MET A 1 -29.39 -72.89 -9.38
CA MET A 1 -28.23 -72.35 -8.62
C MET A 1 -27.82 -71.01 -9.22
N ARG A 2 -28.69 -70.03 -9.00
CA ARG A 2 -28.54 -68.61 -9.30
C ARG A 2 -28.33 -67.98 -7.93
N ASN A 3 -27.19 -67.34 -7.67
CA ASN A 3 -26.94 -66.36 -6.56
C ASN A 3 -25.45 -66.17 -6.20
N LEU A 4 -24.50 -66.33 -7.14
CA LEU A 4 -23.08 -65.99 -6.87
C LEU A 4 -22.48 -64.86 -7.73
N PHE A 5 -23.26 -64.22 -8.61
CA PHE A 5 -22.77 -63.16 -9.50
C PHE A 5 -23.26 -61.74 -9.18
N CYS A 6 -23.94 -61.53 -8.05
CA CYS A 6 -24.55 -60.23 -7.68
C CYS A 6 -23.85 -59.51 -6.51
N ARG A 7 -22.60 -59.86 -6.17
CA ARG A 7 -21.84 -59.22 -5.07
C ARG A 7 -20.53 -58.55 -5.46
N PHE A 8 -20.18 -58.53 -6.75
CA PHE A 8 -18.96 -57.84 -7.24
C PHE A 8 -19.22 -56.60 -8.10
N ALA A 9 -20.48 -56.22 -8.32
CA ALA A 9 -20.83 -55.01 -9.09
C ALA A 9 -21.21 -53.78 -8.21
N ALA A 10 -21.27 -53.94 -6.89
CA ALA A 10 -21.55 -52.83 -5.97
C ALA A 10 -20.29 -52.10 -5.47
N ASN A 11 -19.08 -52.63 -5.75
CA ASN A 11 -17.82 -52.07 -5.23
C ASN A 11 -17.03 -51.23 -6.25
N LEU A 12 -17.55 -50.99 -7.45
CA LEU A 12 -16.90 -50.13 -8.45
C LEU A 12 -17.65 -48.82 -8.75
N TYR A 13 -18.85 -48.62 -8.19
CA TYR A 13 -19.58 -47.33 -8.28
C TYR A 13 -19.32 -46.39 -7.10
N LEU A 14 -18.95 -46.92 -5.92
CA LEU A 14 -18.53 -46.08 -4.79
C LEU A 14 -17.11 -45.51 -4.95
N TYR A 15 -16.26 -46.10 -5.79
CA TYR A 15 -14.89 -45.58 -6.01
C TYR A 15 -14.81 -44.50 -7.11
N SER A 16 -15.82 -44.39 -7.98
CA SER A 16 -15.89 -43.36 -9.03
C SER A 16 -16.53 -42.06 -8.53
N MET A 17 -17.38 -42.11 -7.49
CA MET A 17 -17.99 -40.92 -6.90
C MET A 17 -17.13 -40.27 -5.79
N MET A 18 -16.07 -40.95 -5.33
CA MET A 18 -15.13 -40.41 -4.32
C MET A 18 -13.90 -39.72 -4.94
N LEU A 19 -13.75 -39.76 -6.27
CA LEU A 19 -12.66 -39.11 -7.01
C LEU A 19 -13.10 -37.84 -7.78
N ARG A 20 -14.40 -37.53 -7.77
CA ARG A 20 -14.97 -36.27 -8.31
C ARG A 20 -15.43 -35.29 -7.23
N LEU A 21 -15.39 -35.68 -5.96
CA LEU A 21 -15.63 -34.80 -4.82
C LEU A 21 -14.34 -34.32 -4.13
N THR A 22 -13.19 -34.90 -4.47
CA THR A 22 -11.87 -34.50 -3.97
C THR A 22 -11.12 -33.56 -4.92
N THR A 23 -11.54 -33.45 -6.18
CA THR A 23 -11.05 -32.45 -7.14
C THR A 23 -11.82 -31.11 -7.10
N LEU A 24 -12.80 -30.97 -6.21
CA LEU A 24 -13.47 -29.70 -5.88
C LEU A 24 -13.03 -29.13 -4.51
N LEU A 25 -12.15 -29.83 -3.79
CA LEU A 25 -11.57 -29.39 -2.52
C LEU A 25 -10.13 -28.84 -2.66
N PHE A 26 -9.61 -28.75 -3.88
CA PHE A 26 -8.28 -28.19 -4.18
C PHE A 26 -8.32 -27.10 -5.26
N ALA A 27 -9.43 -26.38 -5.37
CA ALA A 27 -9.54 -25.12 -6.13
C ALA A 27 -10.01 -23.95 -5.25
N GLY A 28 -9.95 -24.12 -3.93
CA GLY A 28 -10.30 -23.10 -2.92
C GLY A 28 -9.11 -22.58 -2.13
N LEU A 29 -7.87 -22.84 -2.57
CA LEU A 29 -6.63 -22.37 -1.95
C LEU A 29 -5.92 -21.32 -2.83
N LEU A 30 -6.69 -20.38 -3.36
CA LEU A 30 -6.19 -19.04 -3.73
C LEU A 30 -7.21 -18.00 -3.25
N ALA A 31 -7.75 -18.20 -2.05
CA ALA A 31 -8.25 -17.08 -1.27
C ALA A 31 -7.02 -16.45 -0.61
N ALA A 32 -6.34 -15.54 -1.31
CA ALA A 32 -5.57 -14.48 -0.66
C ALA A 32 -6.57 -13.54 0.05
N CYS A 33 -7.34 -14.07 1.01
CA CYS A 33 -8.16 -13.28 1.91
C CYS A 33 -7.26 -12.86 3.07
N ASN A 34 -6.39 -11.89 2.83
CA ASN A 34 -5.73 -11.13 3.87
C ASN A 34 -5.72 -9.67 3.46
N HIS A 35 -6.90 -9.04 3.43
CA HIS A 35 -7.01 -7.57 3.57
C HIS A 35 -8.36 -7.21 4.17
N SER A 36 -8.39 -7.03 5.48
CA SER A 36 -9.26 -6.01 6.10
C SER A 36 -8.90 -5.83 7.57
N GLY A 37 -7.62 -5.55 7.84
CA GLY A 37 -7.35 -4.57 8.89
C GLY A 37 -7.91 -3.25 8.37
N ARG A 38 -9.02 -2.77 8.92
CA ARG A 38 -9.65 -1.51 8.48
C ARG A 38 -8.59 -0.39 8.51
N TRP A 39 -8.27 0.14 7.34
CA TRP A 39 -7.37 1.29 7.21
C TRP A 39 -7.82 2.41 8.14
N ILE A 40 -6.87 3.07 8.81
CA ILE A 40 -7.15 4.26 9.62
C ILE A 40 -7.04 5.48 8.71
N SER A 41 -8.16 6.17 8.52
CA SER A 41 -8.27 7.29 7.57
C SER A 41 -8.02 8.63 8.24
N GLU A 42 -7.18 9.45 7.61
CA GLU A 42 -6.97 10.86 7.91
C GLU A 42 -7.30 11.67 6.64
N SER A 43 -8.44 12.36 6.62
CA SER A 43 -8.96 13.05 5.43
C SER A 43 -9.15 14.56 5.67
N GLU A 44 -8.66 15.35 4.72
CA GLU A 44 -8.79 16.81 4.67
C GLU A 44 -10.13 17.17 4.00
N GLY A 45 -10.82 18.19 4.51
CA GLY A 45 -12.00 18.79 3.85
C GLY A 45 -13.26 17.94 3.73
N GLY A 46 -13.26 16.66 4.11
CA GLY A 46 -14.46 15.81 4.08
C GLY A 46 -14.13 14.33 3.89
N PRO A 47 -15.15 13.45 3.80
CA PRO A 47 -14.94 12.02 3.64
C PRO A 47 -14.46 11.69 2.22
N ALA A 48 -13.36 10.95 2.12
CA ALA A 48 -13.02 10.21 0.90
C ALA A 48 -13.99 9.04 0.70
N SER A 49 -14.27 8.68 -0.56
CA SER A 49 -15.00 7.47 -0.89
C SER A 49 -14.03 6.30 -0.94
N LEU A 50 -14.39 5.21 -0.24
CA LEU A 50 -13.64 3.96 -0.23
C LEU A 50 -14.62 2.83 -0.60
N ALA A 51 -14.33 2.12 -1.67
CA ALA A 51 -15.14 0.99 -2.13
C ALA A 51 -14.25 -0.23 -2.37
N GLU A 52 -14.51 -1.31 -1.63
CA GLU A 52 -13.86 -2.60 -1.87
C GLU A 52 -14.54 -3.33 -3.03
N ARG A 53 -13.76 -3.73 -4.03
CA ARG A 53 -14.19 -4.47 -5.21
C ARG A 53 -13.30 -5.70 -5.38
N GLY A 54 -13.64 -6.78 -4.68
CA GLY A 54 -12.81 -7.98 -4.67
C GLY A 54 -11.48 -7.71 -3.97
N ASP A 55 -10.38 -7.81 -4.71
CA ASP A 55 -9.00 -7.57 -4.24
C ASP A 55 -8.54 -6.11 -4.40
N THR A 56 -9.43 -5.25 -4.88
CA THR A 56 -9.12 -3.86 -5.24
C THR A 56 -9.87 -2.90 -4.34
N LEU A 57 -9.16 -1.95 -3.74
CA LEU A 57 -9.70 -0.79 -3.06
C LEU A 57 -9.77 0.38 -4.05
N GLU A 58 -10.98 0.80 -4.41
CA GLU A 58 -11.23 2.03 -5.16
C GLU A 58 -11.34 3.22 -4.19
N ILE A 59 -10.57 4.27 -4.46
CA ILE A 59 -10.43 5.45 -3.61
C ILE A 59 -10.73 6.68 -4.44
N VAL A 60 -11.70 7.49 -4.00
CA VAL A 60 -11.89 8.85 -4.50
C VAL A 60 -11.62 9.81 -3.36
N ALA A 61 -10.50 10.52 -3.44
CA ALA A 61 -10.08 11.51 -2.46
C ALA A 61 -10.30 12.91 -3.04
N PRO A 62 -11.30 13.69 -2.59
CA PRO A 62 -11.52 15.05 -3.07
C PRO A 62 -10.39 16.02 -2.70
N GLU A 63 -9.75 15.80 -1.54
CA GLU A 63 -8.62 16.58 -1.03
C GLU A 63 -7.50 15.65 -0.52
N GLY A 64 -6.79 16.03 0.54
CA GLY A 64 -5.73 15.23 1.14
C GLY A 64 -6.27 14.02 1.92
N LEU A 65 -5.89 12.81 1.51
CA LEU A 65 -6.20 11.58 2.23
C LEU A 65 -4.90 10.83 2.58
N THR A 66 -4.81 10.34 3.81
CA THR A 66 -3.89 9.26 4.17
C THR A 66 -4.66 8.07 4.71
N LEU A 67 -4.40 6.88 4.17
CA LEU A 67 -4.87 5.61 4.70
C LEU A 67 -3.70 4.90 5.37
N TRP A 68 -3.75 4.79 6.70
CA TRP A 68 -2.72 4.12 7.49
C TRP A 68 -3.03 2.64 7.64
N TYR A 69 -2.04 1.79 7.39
CA TYR A 69 -2.10 0.39 7.79
C TYR A 69 -2.08 0.34 9.34
N PRO A 70 -2.99 -0.39 10.00
CA PRO A 70 -3.24 -0.23 11.43
C PRO A 70 -2.12 -0.78 12.33
N GLU A 71 -1.22 -1.60 11.80
CA GLU A 71 -0.13 -2.21 12.56
C GLU A 71 1.23 -1.63 12.17
N PRO A 72 2.13 -1.38 13.15
CA PRO A 72 3.49 -0.97 12.85
C PRO A 72 4.29 -2.15 12.28
N LEU A 73 5.18 -1.85 11.34
CA LEU A 73 6.11 -2.79 10.74
C LEU A 73 7.46 -2.71 11.44
N SER A 74 8.13 -3.85 11.58
CA SER A 74 9.43 -3.94 12.23
C SER A 74 10.27 -5.07 11.67
N GLY A 75 11.59 -4.89 11.75
CA GLY A 75 12.58 -5.84 11.21
C GLY A 75 12.61 -5.82 9.69
N ASP A 76 12.90 -6.97 9.08
CA ASP A 76 12.94 -7.09 7.63
C ASP A 76 11.52 -7.35 7.09
N TYR A 77 11.07 -6.50 6.17
CA TYR A 77 9.75 -6.56 5.58
C TYR A 77 9.70 -6.00 4.17
N ARG A 78 8.62 -6.32 3.48
CA ARG A 78 8.31 -5.81 2.16
C ARG A 78 6.85 -5.46 2.03
N ILE A 79 6.58 -4.31 1.43
CA ILE A 79 5.25 -3.82 1.07
C ILE A 79 5.13 -3.86 -0.45
N ARG A 80 4.03 -4.39 -0.96
CA ARG A 80 3.69 -4.41 -2.40
C ARG A 80 2.28 -3.94 -2.63
N TYR A 81 2.04 -3.27 -3.75
CA TYR A 81 0.70 -2.98 -4.27
C TYR A 81 0.77 -2.56 -5.74
N ASP A 82 -0.32 -2.73 -6.45
CA ASP A 82 -0.57 -2.12 -7.75
C ASP A 82 -1.42 -0.87 -7.56
N ALA A 83 -0.96 0.26 -8.07
CA ALA A 83 -1.70 1.51 -8.06
C ALA A 83 -2.07 1.92 -9.49
N THR A 84 -3.34 2.26 -9.70
CA THR A 84 -3.80 2.86 -10.97
C THR A 84 -4.46 4.19 -10.67
N VAL A 85 -3.90 5.29 -11.17
CA VAL A 85 -4.57 6.60 -11.13
C VAL A 85 -5.53 6.69 -12.31
N VAL A 86 -6.82 6.82 -12.00
CA VAL A 86 -7.92 6.79 -12.96
C VAL A 86 -8.13 8.17 -13.54
N ILE A 87 -8.17 8.23 -14.88
CA ILE A 87 -8.49 9.42 -15.66
C ILE A 87 -9.60 9.08 -16.63
N GLY A 88 -10.80 9.56 -16.32
CA GLY A 88 -12.00 9.45 -17.15
C GLY A 88 -12.78 10.76 -17.09
N SER A 89 -14.04 10.68 -16.64
CA SER A 89 -14.95 11.82 -16.52
C SER A 89 -15.34 12.13 -15.08
N GLY A 90 -14.63 11.58 -14.09
CA GLY A 90 -14.88 11.81 -12.67
C GLY A 90 -14.48 13.22 -12.25
N ALA A 91 -15.21 13.82 -11.31
CA ALA A 91 -14.96 15.19 -10.84
C ALA A 91 -13.61 15.36 -10.11
N HIS A 92 -12.99 14.26 -9.70
CA HIS A 92 -11.72 14.22 -8.96
C HIS A 92 -10.64 13.42 -9.70
N ASP A 93 -10.81 13.20 -11.00
CA ASP A 93 -9.81 12.52 -11.82
C ASP A 93 -8.66 13.49 -12.11
N ARG A 94 -7.58 13.41 -11.31
CA ARG A 94 -6.32 14.14 -11.53
C ARG A 94 -5.15 13.16 -11.58
N LEU A 95 -4.34 13.26 -12.63
CA LEU A 95 -3.15 12.42 -12.79
C LEU A 95 -2.01 13.02 -11.97
N ALA A 96 -2.02 12.85 -10.64
CA ALA A 96 -0.95 13.34 -9.77
C ALA A 96 -0.98 12.70 -8.37
N ASP A 97 0.13 12.89 -7.66
CA ASP A 97 0.24 12.71 -6.20
C ASP A 97 -0.17 11.31 -5.71
N LEU A 98 0.35 10.27 -6.38
CA LEU A 98 0.39 8.92 -5.84
C LEU A 98 1.55 8.82 -4.87
N ASN A 99 1.28 9.12 -3.61
CA ASN A 99 2.31 9.22 -2.59
C ASN A 99 2.21 8.08 -1.58
N CYS A 100 3.29 7.82 -0.86
CA CYS A 100 3.27 6.89 0.27
C CYS A 100 4.24 7.33 1.37
N PHE A 101 3.99 6.79 2.55
CA PHE A 101 4.83 6.92 3.73
C PHE A 101 5.21 5.54 4.24
N TRP A 102 6.43 5.36 4.72
CA TRP A 102 6.84 4.18 5.47
C TRP A 102 7.84 4.53 6.57
N ALA A 103 8.07 3.58 7.48
CA ALA A 103 8.82 3.80 8.72
C ALA A 103 8.32 5.04 9.49
N ALA A 104 7.00 5.23 9.50
CA ALA A 104 6.39 6.41 10.10
C ALA A 104 6.28 6.27 11.62
N SER A 105 6.74 7.28 12.35
CA SER A 105 6.62 7.39 13.80
C SER A 105 6.32 8.83 14.21
N ASP A 106 5.63 9.00 15.34
CA ASP A 106 5.35 10.30 15.92
C ASP A 106 6.35 10.59 17.05
N PRO A 107 7.35 11.47 16.85
CA PRO A 107 8.34 11.77 17.88
C PRO A 107 7.78 12.52 19.10
N GLN A 108 6.58 13.09 19.03
CA GLN A 108 5.90 13.72 20.16
C GLN A 108 5.01 12.72 20.93
N HIS A 109 4.61 11.62 20.29
CA HIS A 109 3.77 10.57 20.86
C HIS A 109 4.35 9.18 20.52
N PRO A 110 5.50 8.81 21.11
CA PRO A 110 6.23 7.59 20.74
C PRO A 110 5.43 6.31 21.01
N ASP A 111 4.51 6.34 21.98
CA ASP A 111 3.72 5.18 22.40
C ASP A 111 2.33 5.12 21.76
N ASP A 112 1.93 6.17 21.02
CA ASP A 112 0.64 6.25 20.34
C ASP A 112 0.75 7.10 19.06
N PHE A 113 1.02 6.42 17.95
CA PHE A 113 1.13 7.04 16.64
C PHE A 113 -0.15 7.79 16.21
N PHE A 114 -1.31 7.34 16.69
CA PHE A 114 -2.62 7.89 16.32
C PHE A 114 -3.14 8.96 17.29
N ALA A 115 -2.40 9.28 18.37
CA ALA A 115 -2.76 10.32 19.34
C ALA A 115 -3.14 11.67 18.69
N ARG A 116 -2.47 12.02 17.60
CA ARG A 116 -2.69 13.27 16.85
C ARG A 116 -3.38 13.06 15.50
N SER A 117 -4.03 11.93 15.28
CA SER A 117 -4.68 11.62 14.00
C SER A 117 -5.74 12.66 13.64
N ALA A 118 -6.59 13.02 14.60
CA ALA A 118 -7.60 14.08 14.44
C ALA A 118 -6.99 15.47 14.17
N TRP A 119 -5.78 15.75 14.67
CA TRP A 119 -5.07 16.98 14.34
C TRP A 119 -4.43 16.90 12.96
N ARG A 120 -3.83 15.77 12.55
CA ARG A 120 -3.25 15.61 11.21
C ARG A 120 -4.31 15.73 10.13
N ALA A 121 -5.45 15.04 10.28
CA ALA A 121 -6.66 15.19 9.47
C ALA A 121 -6.41 15.32 7.95
N GLY A 122 -5.51 14.52 7.37
CA GLY A 122 -5.23 14.58 5.93
C GLY A 122 -4.37 15.75 5.46
N THR A 123 -4.23 16.81 6.26
CA THR A 123 -3.51 18.05 5.91
C THR A 123 -2.02 17.78 5.68
N PHE A 124 -1.57 17.99 4.44
CA PHE A 124 -0.24 17.56 4.01
C PHE A 124 0.91 18.14 4.85
N ALA A 125 0.82 19.41 5.23
CA ALA A 125 1.84 20.09 6.03
C ALA A 125 1.98 19.52 7.45
N ARG A 126 0.93 18.90 8.01
CA ARG A 126 0.95 18.36 9.39
C ARG A 126 1.74 17.06 9.50
N TYR A 127 1.89 16.30 8.41
CA TYR A 127 2.77 15.13 8.37
C TYR A 127 4.25 15.48 8.49
N ASN A 128 4.65 16.74 8.28
CA ASN A 128 6.00 17.22 8.59
C ASN A 128 6.36 17.05 10.09
N SER A 129 5.37 16.76 10.96
CA SER A 129 5.58 16.45 12.38
C SER A 129 5.97 15.00 12.66
N LEU A 130 5.98 14.12 11.65
CA LEU A 130 6.34 12.71 11.77
C LEU A 130 7.80 12.48 11.33
N ASN A 131 8.44 11.47 11.90
CA ASN A 131 9.61 10.87 11.25
C ASN A 131 9.11 9.81 10.28
N LEU A 132 9.42 9.92 9.00
CA LEU A 132 8.99 8.95 7.98
C LEU A 132 9.85 9.05 6.73
N PHE A 133 9.85 8.01 5.91
CA PHE A 133 10.25 8.12 4.52
C PHE A 133 9.05 8.40 3.64
N TYR A 134 9.27 9.19 2.59
CA TYR A 134 8.22 9.62 1.67
C TYR A 134 8.70 9.47 0.24
N VAL A 135 7.89 8.82 -0.59
CA VAL A 135 7.96 8.98 -2.04
C VAL A 135 6.67 9.63 -2.49
N GLY A 136 6.81 10.72 -3.25
CA GLY A 136 5.72 11.24 -4.05
C GLY A 136 5.96 10.90 -5.51
N TYR A 137 5.18 9.96 -6.05
CA TYR A 137 5.25 9.53 -7.44
C TYR A 137 4.28 10.34 -8.28
N GLY A 138 4.79 11.07 -9.27
CA GLY A 138 3.98 12.02 -10.04
C GLY A 138 3.44 13.19 -9.19
N GLY A 139 4.23 13.70 -8.26
CA GLY A 139 3.90 14.92 -7.52
C GLY A 139 4.15 16.20 -8.33
N ASN A 140 3.67 17.34 -7.82
CA ASN A 140 3.68 18.65 -8.49
C ASN A 140 3.00 18.57 -9.88
N ASP A 141 1.73 18.15 -9.90
CA ASP A 141 0.97 17.97 -11.15
C ASP A 141 1.65 16.99 -12.12
N ASN A 142 2.18 15.89 -11.56
CA ASN A 142 2.88 14.84 -12.30
C ASN A 142 4.08 15.33 -13.11
N THR A 143 4.87 16.23 -12.52
CA THR A 143 6.15 16.69 -13.10
C THR A 143 7.37 16.14 -12.38
N THR A 144 7.19 15.53 -11.20
CA THR A 144 8.31 15.02 -10.39
C THR A 144 7.98 13.72 -9.68
N THR A 145 8.98 12.86 -9.52
CA THR A 145 8.96 11.76 -8.56
C THR A 145 10.06 11.99 -7.54
N ARG A 146 9.73 12.15 -6.26
CA ARG A 146 10.67 12.64 -5.23
C ARG A 146 10.71 11.75 -4.01
N PHE A 147 11.93 11.44 -3.57
CA PHE A 147 12.22 10.73 -2.33
C PHE A 147 12.71 11.69 -1.25
N ARG A 148 12.12 11.61 -0.06
CA ARG A 148 12.45 12.46 1.10
C ARG A 148 12.48 11.65 2.39
N LYS A 149 13.28 12.11 3.35
CA LYS A 149 13.17 11.72 4.76
C LYS A 149 12.57 12.89 5.53
N TYR A 150 11.56 12.64 6.34
CA TYR A 150 10.97 13.63 7.22
C TYR A 150 11.58 13.48 8.61
N HIS A 151 11.87 14.62 9.23
CA HIS A 151 12.41 14.74 10.58
C HIS A 151 11.40 15.48 11.45
N GLY A 152 10.45 14.75 12.03
CA GLY A 152 9.33 15.31 12.77
C GLY A 152 9.73 16.21 13.94
N ARG A 153 10.90 15.96 14.55
CA ARG A 153 11.47 16.82 15.61
C ARG A 153 11.84 18.22 15.13
N ARG A 154 12.00 18.42 13.81
CA ARG A 154 12.30 19.71 13.18
C ARG A 154 11.04 20.46 12.76
N PHE A 155 9.84 19.93 13.01
CA PHE A 155 8.60 20.56 12.57
C PHE A 155 8.52 22.05 12.95
N GLY A 156 8.34 22.91 11.94
CA GLY A 156 8.39 24.38 12.06
C GLY A 156 9.71 25.01 11.58
N ALA A 157 10.77 24.21 11.38
CA ALA A 157 12.03 24.63 10.78
C ALA A 157 11.91 24.79 9.24
N PRO A 158 12.94 25.32 8.56
CA PRO A 158 13.01 25.35 7.09
C PRO A 158 12.76 23.99 6.44
N ALA A 159 12.15 23.99 5.25
CA ALA A 159 11.65 22.77 4.62
C ALA A 159 12.74 21.75 4.30
N ASP A 160 13.95 22.20 3.98
CA ASP A 160 15.14 21.39 3.72
C ASP A 160 15.70 20.74 5.00
N GLU A 161 15.48 21.31 6.17
CA GLU A 161 15.77 20.68 7.45
C GLU A 161 14.69 19.67 7.87
N VAL A 162 13.42 20.01 7.61
CA VAL A 162 12.28 19.17 8.01
C VAL A 162 12.12 17.95 7.12
N LYS A 163 12.32 18.13 5.81
CA LYS A 163 12.09 17.10 4.81
C LYS A 163 13.09 17.20 3.64
N PRO A 164 14.39 17.00 3.91
CA PRO A 164 15.42 17.04 2.88
C PRO A 164 15.06 16.15 1.68
N LEU A 165 15.33 16.67 0.49
CA LEU A 165 15.24 15.92 -0.76
C LEU A 165 16.43 14.97 -0.85
N LEU A 166 16.16 13.68 -0.99
CA LEU A 166 17.17 12.63 -1.10
C LEU A 166 17.40 12.20 -2.55
N GLY A 167 16.38 12.33 -3.39
CA GLY A 167 16.46 11.99 -4.81
C GLY A 167 15.23 12.48 -5.55
N GLN A 168 15.38 12.68 -6.86
CA GLN A 168 14.32 13.15 -7.73
C GLN A 168 14.50 12.66 -9.16
N TYR A 169 13.37 12.33 -9.80
CA TYR A 169 13.23 12.19 -11.23
C TYR A 169 12.29 13.26 -11.79
N THR A 170 12.55 13.68 -13.03
CA THR A 170 11.75 14.66 -13.78
C THR A 170 11.48 14.23 -15.22
N ASP A 171 12.07 13.12 -15.66
CA ASP A 171 11.83 12.56 -16.98
C ASP A 171 10.50 11.81 -17.01
N THR A 172 9.95 11.62 -18.21
CA THR A 172 8.62 11.04 -18.41
C THR A 172 8.52 9.56 -18.06
N ALA A 173 9.63 8.81 -18.00
CA ALA A 173 9.60 7.38 -17.69
C ALA A 173 9.26 7.15 -16.21
N HIS A 174 9.61 8.09 -15.33
CA HIS A 174 9.39 8.02 -13.90
C HIS A 174 8.16 8.83 -13.43
N LEU A 175 7.22 9.11 -14.33
CA LEU A 175 5.98 9.83 -14.04
C LEU A 175 4.77 8.91 -14.22
N LEU A 176 3.63 9.32 -13.64
CA LEU A 176 2.39 8.57 -13.73
C LEU A 176 1.91 8.52 -15.19
N ARG A 177 1.39 7.34 -15.57
CA ARG A 177 0.65 7.14 -16.82
C ARG A 177 -0.82 6.94 -16.47
N PRO A 178 -1.75 7.62 -17.15
CA PRO A 178 -3.18 7.51 -16.83
C PRO A 178 -3.69 6.10 -17.08
N ASN A 179 -4.56 5.59 -16.20
CA ASN A 179 -5.26 4.31 -16.36
C ASN A 179 -4.32 3.10 -16.56
N ARG A 180 -3.07 3.20 -16.09
CA ARG A 180 -2.06 2.14 -16.16
C ARG A 180 -1.72 1.70 -14.74
N PRO A 181 -1.80 0.39 -14.43
CA PRO A 181 -1.26 -0.13 -13.18
C PRO A 181 0.25 0.12 -13.11
N LEU A 182 0.69 0.61 -11.96
CA LEU A 182 2.08 0.79 -11.55
C LEU A 182 2.32 -0.13 -10.34
N ARG A 183 3.24 -1.09 -10.48
CA ARG A 183 3.62 -1.98 -9.37
C ARG A 183 4.62 -1.25 -8.48
N ILE A 184 4.24 -0.99 -7.24
CA ILE A 184 5.14 -0.46 -6.21
C ILE A 184 5.62 -1.58 -5.30
N GLU A 185 6.92 -1.57 -5.03
CA GLU A 185 7.54 -2.42 -4.01
C GLU A 185 8.45 -1.57 -3.11
N ILE A 186 8.20 -1.64 -1.80
CA ILE A 186 9.06 -1.05 -0.77
C ILE A 186 9.65 -2.20 0.02
N THR A 187 10.98 -2.31 0.05
CA THR A 187 11.68 -3.32 0.85
C THR A 187 12.49 -2.62 1.92
N VAL A 188 12.39 -3.12 3.16
CA VAL A 188 13.27 -2.79 4.29
C VAL A 188 13.91 -4.10 4.70
N ALA A 189 15.20 -4.27 4.42
CA ALA A 189 15.92 -5.49 4.75
C ALA A 189 17.42 -5.25 4.82
N GLY A 190 18.12 -5.99 5.67
CA GLY A 190 19.58 -5.96 5.74
C GLY A 190 20.16 -4.56 5.97
N GLY A 191 19.49 -3.72 6.76
CA GLY A 191 19.93 -2.36 7.06
C GLY A 191 19.72 -1.35 5.93
N ARG A 192 18.89 -1.65 4.93
CA ARG A 192 18.63 -0.79 3.78
C ARG A 192 17.15 -0.68 3.48
N THR A 193 16.72 0.47 2.95
CA THR A 193 15.41 0.63 2.33
C THR A 193 15.53 0.84 0.82
N THR A 194 14.59 0.29 0.06
CA THR A 194 14.44 0.52 -1.39
C THR A 194 13.00 0.84 -1.74
N TYR A 195 12.80 1.75 -2.68
CA TYR A 195 11.54 1.97 -3.37
C TYR A 195 11.71 1.61 -4.84
N ALA A 196 10.90 0.67 -5.32
CA ALA A 196 10.90 0.21 -6.69
C ALA A 196 9.53 0.42 -7.36
N ALA A 197 9.57 0.72 -8.65
CA ALA A 197 8.41 0.89 -9.51
C ALA A 197 8.58 0.01 -10.76
N ASP A 198 7.59 -0.83 -11.07
CA ASP A 198 7.62 -1.79 -12.19
C ASP A 198 8.90 -2.65 -12.25
N GLY A 199 9.45 -2.99 -11.07
CA GLY A 199 10.66 -3.81 -10.93
C GLY A 199 11.99 -3.04 -10.99
N GLU A 200 11.96 -1.74 -11.28
CA GLU A 200 13.13 -0.87 -11.25
C GLU A 200 13.28 -0.22 -9.86
N VAL A 201 14.45 -0.36 -9.23
CA VAL A 201 14.75 0.33 -7.97
C VAL A 201 15.08 1.79 -8.28
N LEU A 202 14.14 2.68 -7.95
CA LEU A 202 14.30 4.12 -8.19
C LEU A 202 15.11 4.81 -7.10
N PHE A 203 14.90 4.38 -5.85
CA PHE A 203 15.57 4.97 -4.68
C PHE A 203 16.07 3.87 -3.73
N SER A 204 17.23 4.12 -3.13
CA SER A 204 17.77 3.28 -2.07
C SER A 204 18.55 4.11 -1.06
N ARG A 205 18.52 3.68 0.21
CA ARG A 205 19.30 4.31 1.28
C ARG A 205 19.59 3.31 2.39
N GLU A 206 20.80 3.38 2.93
CA GLU A 206 21.17 2.73 4.20
C GLU A 206 20.31 3.27 5.36
N LEU A 207 20.07 2.43 6.35
CA LEU A 207 19.25 2.73 7.52
C LEU A 207 20.12 2.69 8.78
N ALA A 208 19.92 3.66 9.66
CA ALA A 208 20.37 3.52 11.03
C ALA A 208 19.55 2.43 11.76
N PRO A 209 20.06 1.84 12.86
CA PRO A 209 19.30 0.87 13.63
C PRO A 209 17.90 1.38 14.02
N GLY A 210 16.86 0.59 13.71
CA GLY A 210 15.45 0.93 13.97
C GLY A 210 14.85 2.01 13.06
N GLU A 211 15.61 2.60 12.14
CA GLU A 211 15.08 3.67 11.25
C GLU A 211 14.07 3.15 10.23
N GLY A 212 14.04 1.83 9.99
CA GLY A 212 13.09 1.16 9.11
C GLY A 212 11.76 0.80 9.77
N ASP A 213 11.64 0.89 11.10
CA ASP A 213 10.44 0.48 11.82
C ASP A 213 9.38 1.59 11.82
N GLY A 214 8.10 1.22 11.86
CA GLY A 214 6.98 2.14 12.00
C GLY A 214 5.82 1.86 11.05
N TYR A 215 4.94 2.84 10.91
CA TYR A 215 3.69 2.70 10.16
C TYR A 215 3.88 2.93 8.66
N PHE A 216 3.02 2.28 7.88
CA PHE A 216 2.86 2.50 6.45
C PHE A 216 1.57 3.28 6.17
N GLY A 217 1.63 4.24 5.24
CA GLY A 217 0.48 5.03 4.83
C GLY A 217 0.44 5.25 3.33
N LEU A 218 -0.73 5.02 2.72
CA LEU A 218 -1.03 5.47 1.36
C LEU A 218 -1.45 6.94 1.42
N ARG A 219 -0.79 7.84 0.68
CA ARG A 219 -1.10 9.28 0.69
C ARG A 219 -1.56 9.72 -0.70
N LEU A 220 -2.75 10.30 -0.79
CA LEU A 220 -3.40 10.69 -2.03
C LEU A 220 -3.92 12.12 -1.94
N LEU A 221 -3.77 12.93 -2.98
CA LEU A 221 -4.25 14.32 -2.98
C LEU A 221 -5.16 14.54 -4.19
N ALA A 222 -6.44 14.81 -3.93
CA ALA A 222 -7.41 15.24 -4.95
C ALA A 222 -7.41 14.34 -6.20
N ASN A 223 -7.40 13.02 -6.02
CA ASN A 223 -7.29 12.04 -7.10
C ASN A 223 -8.26 10.85 -6.93
N HIS A 224 -8.36 10.07 -8.00
CA HIS A 224 -9.10 8.81 -8.05
C HIS A 224 -8.10 7.68 -8.32
N THR A 225 -8.00 6.72 -7.40
CA THR A 225 -6.97 5.67 -7.41
C THR A 225 -7.57 4.30 -7.12
N LEU A 226 -7.14 3.29 -7.88
CA LEU A 226 -7.35 1.89 -7.57
C LEU A 226 -6.08 1.32 -6.93
N ILE A 227 -6.23 0.66 -5.79
CA ILE A 227 -5.16 -0.06 -5.11
C ILE A 227 -5.50 -1.55 -5.11
N ALA A 228 -4.76 -2.34 -5.86
CA ALA A 228 -4.94 -3.80 -5.95
C ALA A 228 -3.69 -4.51 -5.43
N ASN A 229 -3.80 -5.82 -5.14
CA ASN A 229 -2.67 -6.67 -4.76
C ASN A 229 -1.80 -6.08 -3.64
N PHE A 230 -2.42 -5.34 -2.71
CA PHE A 230 -1.71 -4.86 -1.53
C PHE A 230 -1.17 -6.08 -0.78
N GLY A 231 -0.07 -5.94 -0.06
CA GLY A 231 0.50 -7.05 0.69
C GLY A 231 1.71 -6.62 1.48
N ILE A 232 1.83 -7.20 2.67
CA ILE A 232 2.99 -7.03 3.54
C ILE A 232 3.55 -8.41 3.82
N GLU A 233 4.83 -8.58 3.55
CA GLU A 233 5.59 -9.82 3.72
C GLU A 233 6.71 -9.55 4.74
N ARG A 234 6.86 -10.42 5.75
CA ARG A 234 8.08 -10.47 6.56
C ARG A 234 9.16 -11.23 5.79
N LEU A 235 10.39 -10.75 5.85
CA LEU A 235 11.52 -11.33 5.13
C LEU A 235 12.45 -12.12 6.05
#